data_AF-A0A4Q3A9C9-F1
#
_entry.id   AF-A0A4Q3A9C9-F1
#
_cell.length_a   1.000
_cell.length_b   1.000
_cell.length_c   1.000
_cell.angle_alpha   90.00
_cell.angle_beta   90.00
_cell.angle_gamma   90.00
#
_symmetry.space_group_name_H-M   'P 1'
#
loop_
_entity.id
_entity.type
_entity.pdbx_description
1 polymer ?
#
loop_
_entity_poly.entity_id
_entity_poly.type
_entity_poly.pdbx_seq_one_letter_code
_entity_poly.pdbx_strand_id
1 'polypeptide(L)'
;RTAGDPNARPLIAEEGVTLEQAIESHTLNVAYVNGFDKVTGSITPGKNADLVVLDRDLFKIPTHEIGKTKVLVTLFKGKAVYGALEAAGK
;
A
#
# COMPACT_ATOMS: atom_id res chain seq x y z
N ARG A 1 -4.72 22.13 -5.12
CA ARG A 1 -3.82 20.97 -4.86
C ARG A 1 -3.38 20.43 -6.21
N THR A 2 -2.08 20.28 -6.45
CA THR A 2 -1.47 19.77 -7.69
C THR A 2 -1.33 18.24 -7.71
N ALA A 3 -2.06 17.54 -6.83
CA ALA A 3 -1.97 16.09 -6.71
C ALA A 3 -2.43 15.41 -8.00
N GLY A 4 -1.54 14.62 -8.61
CA GLY A 4 -1.80 13.92 -9.87
C GLY A 4 -1.47 14.71 -11.14
N ASP A 5 -0.98 15.95 -11.04
CA ASP A 5 -0.40 16.66 -12.20
C ASP A 5 1.04 16.17 -12.43
N PRO A 6 1.36 15.58 -13.60
CA PRO A 6 2.70 15.10 -13.90
C PRO A 6 3.76 16.21 -13.97
N ASN A 7 3.35 17.48 -14.10
CA ASN A 7 4.25 18.63 -14.14
C ASN A 7 4.37 19.35 -12.80
N ALA A 8 3.68 18.86 -11.76
CA ALA A 8 3.75 19.45 -10.44
C ALA A 8 5.15 19.30 -9.85
N ARG A 9 5.70 20.40 -9.35
CA ARG A 9 6.92 20.34 -8.55
C ARG A 9 6.57 19.81 -7.14
N PRO A 10 7.37 18.88 -6.58
CA PRO A 10 7.22 18.46 -5.19
C PRO A 10 7.38 19.67 -4.26
N LEU A 11 6.69 19.64 -3.12
CA LEU A 11 6.68 20.75 -2.17
C LEU A 11 8.08 21.00 -1.57
N ILE A 12 8.76 19.91 -1.17
CA ILE A 12 10.15 19.89 -0.69
C ILE A 12 10.76 18.64 -1.34
N ALA A 13 11.60 18.83 -2.36
CA ALA A 13 12.09 17.72 -3.18
C ALA A 13 13.01 16.79 -2.38
N GLU A 14 13.74 17.37 -1.43
CA GLU A 14 14.72 16.71 -0.57
C GLU A 14 14.07 15.76 0.44
N GLU A 15 12.81 15.99 0.79
CA GLU A 15 11.99 15.16 1.69
C GLU A 15 11.17 14.10 0.92
N GLY A 16 11.40 13.98 -0.39
CA GLY A 16 10.77 12.97 -1.22
C GLY A 16 11.22 11.56 -0.84
N VAL A 17 10.27 10.63 -0.77
CA VAL A 17 10.54 9.21 -0.53
C VAL A 17 10.33 8.37 -1.79
N THR A 18 11.03 7.26 -1.90
CA THR A 18 10.77 6.26 -2.94
C THR A 18 9.44 5.54 -2.66
N LEU A 19 8.91 4.85 -3.68
CA LEU A 19 7.69 4.05 -3.51
C LEU A 19 7.90 2.91 -2.50
N GLU A 20 9.06 2.26 -2.53
CA GLU A 20 9.44 1.20 -1.59
C GLU A 20 9.42 1.72 -0.16
N GLN A 21 10.04 2.88 0.09
CA GLN A 21 10.05 3.54 1.39
C GLN A 21 8.62 3.94 1.84
N ALA A 22 7.79 4.41 0.91
CA ALA A 22 6.39 4.73 1.21
C ALA A 22 5.59 3.47 1.62
N ILE A 23 5.78 2.34 0.94
CA ILE A 23 5.12 1.07 1.28
C ILE A 23 5.63 0.54 2.63
N GLU A 24 6.94 0.54 2.84
CA GLU A 24 7.57 0.09 4.09
C GLU A 24 7.11 0.94 5.28
N SER A 25 7.05 2.26 5.12
CA SER A 25 6.58 3.18 6.16
C SER A 25 5.12 2.92 6.56
N HIS A 26 4.26 2.52 5.62
CA HIS A 26 2.84 2.23 5.88
C HIS A 26 2.56 0.77 6.29
N THR A 27 3.58 -0.09 6.35
CA THR A 27 3.43 -1.51 6.68
C THR A 27 4.39 -1.93 7.78
N LEU A 28 5.63 -2.27 7.42
CA LEU A 28 6.67 -2.78 8.30
C LEU A 28 6.98 -1.81 9.44
N ASN A 29 7.23 -0.53 9.13
CA ASN A 29 7.69 0.43 10.14
C ASN A 29 6.58 0.78 11.13
N VAL A 30 5.34 0.95 10.66
CA VAL A 30 4.17 1.16 11.54
C VAL A 30 3.93 -0.05 12.44
N ALA A 31 4.10 -1.28 11.93
CA ALA A 31 3.98 -2.47 12.76
C ALA A 31 5.08 -2.52 13.83
N TYR A 32 6.32 -2.20 13.48
CA TYR A 32 7.45 -2.18 14.41
C TYR A 32 7.28 -1.14 15.53
N VAL A 33 7.00 0.12 15.20
CA VAL A 33 6.88 1.19 16.21
C VAL A 33 5.73 0.97 17.19
N ASN A 34 4.71 0.19 16.79
CA ASN A 34 3.59 -0.18 17.65
C ASN A 34 3.76 -1.54 18.35
N GLY A 35 4.90 -2.23 18.17
CA GLY A 35 5.14 -3.56 18.76
C GLY A 35 4.27 -4.68 18.18
N PHE A 36 3.77 -4.51 16.95
CA PHE A 36 2.95 -5.48 16.23
C PHE A 36 3.71 -6.21 15.10
N ASP A 37 5.03 -6.02 15.00
CA ASP A 37 5.90 -6.64 13.99
C ASP A 37 5.87 -8.17 14.00
N LYS A 38 5.51 -8.81 15.12
CA LYS A 38 5.33 -10.27 15.19
C LYS A 38 3.97 -10.75 14.71
N VAL A 39 3.01 -9.84 14.51
CA VAL A 39 1.60 -10.16 14.28
C VAL A 39 1.11 -9.65 12.93
N THR A 40 1.63 -8.53 12.43
CA THR A 40 1.23 -7.91 11.15
C THR A 40 2.39 -7.17 10.48
N GLY A 41 2.11 -6.42 9.42
CA GLY A 41 3.07 -5.57 8.70
C GLY A 41 3.92 -6.26 7.64
N SER A 42 3.87 -7.59 7.55
CA SER A 42 4.48 -8.35 6.44
C SER A 42 3.65 -9.58 6.07
N ILE A 43 3.81 -10.04 4.83
CA ILE A 43 3.19 -11.28 4.35
C ILE A 43 4.17 -12.43 4.60
N THR A 44 4.06 -13.06 5.77
CA THR A 44 4.90 -14.19 6.19
C THR A 44 4.07 -15.20 7.00
N PRO A 45 4.34 -16.51 6.92
CA PRO A 45 3.62 -17.51 7.69
C PRO A 45 3.60 -17.19 9.20
N GLY A 46 2.44 -17.43 9.84
CA GLY A 46 2.24 -17.17 11.27
C GLY A 46 1.73 -15.76 11.62
N LYS A 47 1.77 -14.80 10.70
CA LYS A 47 1.17 -13.47 10.88
C LYS A 47 -0.29 -13.42 10.43
N ASN A 48 -1.02 -12.40 10.88
CA ASN A 48 -2.35 -12.09 10.36
C ASN A 48 -2.29 -11.83 8.86
N ALA A 49 -3.28 -12.32 8.12
CA ALA A 49 -3.51 -11.93 6.74
C ALA A 49 -4.23 -10.56 6.69
N ASP A 50 -3.52 -9.52 7.13
CA ASP A 50 -3.90 -8.11 7.00
C ASP A 50 -3.25 -7.56 5.72
N LEU A 51 -3.99 -7.52 4.62
CA LEU A 51 -3.47 -7.09 3.32
C LEU A 51 -4.55 -6.46 2.44
N VAL A 52 -4.10 -5.71 1.44
CA VAL A 52 -4.93 -5.20 0.35
C VAL A 52 -4.45 -5.77 -0.97
N VAL A 53 -5.38 -6.01 -1.90
CA VAL A 53 -5.04 -6.28 -3.30
C VAL A 53 -5.45 -5.07 -4.13
N LEU A 54 -4.53 -4.64 -4.99
CA LEU A 54 -4.69 -3.45 -5.83
C LEU A 54 -5.02 -3.86 -7.26
N ASP A 55 -5.70 -2.99 -8.00
CA ASP A 55 -6.08 -3.23 -9.41
C ASP A 55 -4.92 -3.11 -10.40
N ARG A 56 -3.73 -2.71 -9.93
CA ARG A 56 -2.52 -2.57 -10.72
C ARG A 56 -1.27 -2.64 -9.85
N ASP A 57 -0.15 -2.92 -10.49
CA ASP A 57 1.17 -2.92 -9.87
C ASP A 57 1.73 -1.49 -9.77
N LEU A 58 1.89 -1.00 -8.53
CA LEU A 58 2.37 0.36 -8.28
C LEU A 58 3.79 0.61 -8.80
N PHE A 59 4.62 -0.43 -8.92
CA PHE A 59 5.99 -0.33 -9.41
C PHE A 59 6.08 -0.23 -10.94
N LYS A 60 4.95 -0.43 -11.64
CA LYS A 60 4.87 -0.42 -13.11
C LYS A 60 4.11 0.76 -13.68
N ILE A 61 3.64 1.67 -12.83
CA ILE A 61 2.90 2.87 -13.24
C ILE A 61 3.68 4.14 -12.88
N PRO A 62 3.43 5.25 -13.58
CA PRO A 62 3.97 6.55 -13.17
C PRO A 62 3.47 6.96 -11.78
N THR A 63 4.32 7.61 -10.98
CA THR A 63 4.00 8.02 -9.60
C THR A 63 2.76 8.92 -9.51
N HIS A 64 2.53 9.79 -10.50
CA HIS A 64 1.35 10.66 -10.57
C HIS A 64 0.04 9.89 -10.81
N GLU A 65 0.08 8.62 -11.20
CA GLU A 65 -1.09 7.76 -11.36
C GLU A 65 -1.42 6.91 -10.13
N ILE A 66 -0.52 6.82 -9.14
CA ILE A 66 -0.71 5.98 -7.94
C ILE A 66 -2.02 6.32 -7.23
N GLY A 67 -2.39 7.61 -7.13
CA GLY A 67 -3.64 8.06 -6.51
C GLY A 67 -4.93 7.61 -7.23
N LYS A 68 -4.83 7.08 -8.45
CA LYS A 68 -5.96 6.50 -9.22
C LYS A 68 -6.11 5.00 -8.99
N THR A 69 -5.22 4.37 -8.22
CA THR A 69 -5.25 2.95 -7.90
C THR A 69 -6.48 2.61 -7.09
N LYS A 70 -7.10 1.48 -7.38
CA LYS A 70 -8.27 0.99 -6.65
C LYS A 70 -7.87 -0.21 -5.80
N VAL A 71 -8.40 -0.24 -4.58
CA VAL A 71 -8.37 -1.45 -3.76
C VAL A 71 -9.47 -2.38 -4.26
N LEU A 72 -9.10 -3.60 -4.66
CA LEU A 72 -10.03 -4.65 -5.09
C LEU A 72 -10.61 -5.40 -3.89
N VAL A 73 -9.78 -5.65 -2.88
CA VAL A 73 -10.17 -6.31 -1.62
C VAL A 73 -9.28 -5.85 -0.47
N THR A 74 -9.87 -5.72 0.70
CA THR A 74 -9.16 -5.55 1.98
C THR A 74 -9.44 -6.76 2.84
N LEU A 75 -8.38 -7.47 3.24
CA LEU A 75 -8.45 -8.55 4.23
C LEU A 75 -8.02 -8.03 5.59
N PHE A 76 -8.80 -8.32 6.62
CA PHE A 76 -8.44 -8.13 8.01
C PHE A 76 -8.48 -9.48 8.72
N LYS A 77 -7.32 -9.93 9.20
CA LYS A 77 -7.12 -11.28 9.78
C LYS A 77 -7.67 -12.39 8.87
N GLY A 78 -7.44 -12.28 7.57
CA GLY A 78 -7.89 -13.24 6.57
C GLY A 78 -9.37 -13.17 6.18
N LYS A 79 -10.15 -12.25 6.75
CA LYS A 79 -11.54 -12.02 6.35
C LYS A 79 -11.65 -10.81 5.44
N ALA A 80 -12.37 -10.95 4.32
CA ALA A 80 -12.68 -9.81 3.47
C ALA A 80 -13.62 -8.85 4.21
N VAL A 81 -13.15 -7.63 4.43
CA VAL A 81 -13.90 -6.54 5.06
C VAL A 81 -14.30 -5.43 4.08
N TYR A 82 -13.71 -5.45 2.89
CA TYR A 82 -14.06 -4.61 1.76
C TYR A 82 -13.76 -5.36 0.46
N GLY A 83 -14.63 -5.20 -0.54
CA GLY A 83 -14.49 -5.89 -1.83
C GLY A 83 -14.64 -7.41 -1.73
N ALA A 84 -14.10 -8.13 -2.71
CA ALA A 84 -14.19 -9.59 -2.80
C ALA A 84 -12.94 -10.17 -3.45
N LEU A 85 -12.48 -11.35 -2.99
CA LEU A 85 -11.22 -11.95 -3.45
C LEU A 85 -11.32 -12.40 -4.93
N GLU A 86 -12.52 -12.70 -5.40
CA GLU A 86 -12.83 -13.05 -6.79
C GLU A 86 -12.51 -11.91 -7.76
N ALA A 87 -12.56 -10.65 -7.29
CA ALA A 87 -12.16 -9.50 -8.10
C ALA A 87 -10.64 -9.44 -8.33
N ALA A 88 -9.84 -10.06 -7.45
CA ALA A 88 -8.38 -10.10 -7.54
C ALA A 88 -7.85 -11.24 -8.41
N GLY A 89 -8.67 -12.24 -8.73
CA GLY A 89 -8.30 -13.39 -9.56
C GLY A 89 -8.57 -13.22 -11.06
N LYS A 90 -9.02 -12.04 -11.49
CA LYS A 90 -9.28 -11.69 -12.89
C LYS A 90 -8.17 -10.80 -13.42
#